data_AF-X0T3X8-F1
#
_entry.id   AF-X0T3X8-F1
#
_cell.length_a   1.000
_cell.length_b   1.000
_cell.length_c   1.000
_cell.angle_alpha   90.00
_cell.angle_beta   90.00
_cell.angle_gamma   90.00
#
_symmetry.space_group_name_H-M   'P 1'
#
loop_
_entity.id
_entity.type
_entity.pdbx_description
1 polymer ?
#
loop_
_entity_poly.entity_id
_entity_poly.type
_entity_poly.pdbx_seq_one_letter_code
_entity_poly.pdbx_strand_id
1 'polypeptide(L)'
;QNRIMIFGNHIYGLPSQKKPRDFSRTFWTGRRNSDLFRMTRFNLLPGTRYHEKMIDDETIKLAMEGKDDFRLFIREKREQRRFKRWYLVYNLLNVLLPDEMFNAFFHANRNVRILKRRGYLGMLRHWFYRYARKLRLVDI
;
A
#
# COMPACT_ATOMS: atom_id res chain seq x y z
N GLN A 1 -14.65 -19.93 -19.17
CA GLN A 1 -13.70 -19.15 -18.34
C GLN A 1 -14.31 -18.91 -16.97
N ASN A 2 -13.61 -19.29 -15.90
CA ASN A 2 -14.07 -19.05 -14.52
C ASN A 2 -14.23 -17.55 -14.27
N ARG A 3 -15.42 -17.13 -13.84
CA ARG A 3 -15.76 -15.72 -13.50
C ARG A 3 -15.30 -15.34 -12.08
N ILE A 4 -14.43 -16.13 -11.48
CA ILE A 4 -13.90 -15.92 -10.14
C ILE A 4 -12.89 -14.78 -10.21
N MET A 5 -12.86 -13.95 -9.17
CA MET A 5 -11.93 -12.84 -9.03
C MET A 5 -11.01 -13.12 -7.86
N ILE A 6 -9.70 -13.15 -8.11
CA ILE A 6 -8.69 -13.45 -7.10
C ILE A 6 -8.17 -12.14 -6.49
N PHE A 7 -8.39 -11.98 -5.19
CA PHE A 7 -7.88 -10.85 -4.41
C PHE A 7 -6.62 -11.27 -3.65
N GLY A 8 -5.47 -10.75 -4.08
CA GLY A 8 -4.20 -10.95 -3.39
C GLY A 8 -3.93 -9.82 -2.42
N ASN A 9 -4.05 -10.07 -1.12
CA ASN A 9 -3.66 -9.11 -0.10
C ASN A 9 -2.27 -9.48 0.47
N HIS A 10 -1.31 -8.58 0.32
CA HIS A 10 0.07 -8.78 0.74
C HIS A 10 0.48 -7.72 1.75
N ILE A 11 1.09 -8.16 2.85
CA ILE A 11 1.51 -7.28 3.94
C ILE A 11 2.97 -6.87 3.72
N TYR A 12 3.18 -5.57 3.56
CA TYR A 12 4.48 -4.94 3.42
C TYR A 12 5.04 -4.49 4.77
N GLY A 13 6.33 -4.71 4.99
CA GLY A 13 7.04 -4.22 6.16
C GLY A 13 6.83 -5.06 7.42
N LEU A 14 6.56 -6.37 7.27
CA LEU A 14 6.51 -7.28 8.41
C LEU A 14 7.75 -7.14 9.31
N PRO A 15 7.66 -7.43 10.63
CA PRO A 15 8.83 -7.40 11.51
C PRO A 15 9.99 -8.26 11.02
N SER A 16 9.69 -9.38 10.34
CA SER A 16 10.69 -10.27 9.72
C SER A 16 11.40 -9.68 8.49
N GLN A 17 10.84 -8.65 7.86
CA GLN A 17 11.37 -8.05 6.65
C GLN A 17 12.51 -7.08 6.99
N LYS A 18 13.78 -7.47 6.81
CA LYS A 18 14.90 -6.62 7.22
C LYS A 18 15.08 -5.39 6.33
N LYS A 19 14.92 -5.53 5.01
CA LYS A 19 15.07 -4.43 4.05
C LYS A 19 13.77 -4.17 3.28
N PRO A 20 13.48 -2.91 2.89
CA PRO A 20 12.31 -2.59 2.08
C PRO A 20 12.20 -3.40 0.77
N ARG A 21 13.34 -3.68 0.14
CA ARG A 21 13.43 -4.40 -1.14
C ARG A 21 13.20 -5.90 -1.03
N ASP A 22 13.25 -6.47 0.18
CA ASP A 22 13.01 -7.90 0.39
C ASP A 22 11.56 -8.29 0.04
N PHE A 23 10.65 -7.30 0.01
CA PHE A 23 9.29 -7.47 -0.46
C PHE A 23 9.17 -7.71 -1.98
N SER A 24 10.22 -7.45 -2.77
CA SER A 24 10.18 -7.54 -4.23
C SER A 24 9.66 -8.87 -4.74
N ARG A 25 10.09 -10.00 -4.17
CA ARG A 25 9.60 -11.33 -4.54
C ARG A 25 8.09 -11.46 -4.29
N THR A 26 7.63 -11.06 -3.10
CA THR A 26 6.20 -11.07 -2.76
C THR A 26 5.39 -10.15 -3.66
N PHE A 27 5.93 -8.99 -4.02
CA PHE A 27 5.30 -8.06 -4.95
C PHE A 27 5.08 -8.68 -6.33
N TRP A 28 6.14 -9.20 -6.96
CA TRP A 28 6.05 -9.77 -8.30
C TRP A 28 5.21 -11.04 -8.35
N THR A 29 5.42 -11.96 -7.41
CA THR A 29 4.62 -13.20 -7.32
C THR A 29 3.17 -12.91 -7.01
N GLY A 30 2.91 -11.99 -6.06
CA GLY A 30 1.56 -11.59 -5.69
C GLY A 30 0.78 -10.97 -6.84
N ARG A 31 1.41 -10.06 -7.58
CA ARG A 31 0.80 -9.45 -8.78
C ARG A 31 0.46 -10.47 -9.86
N ARG A 32 1.40 -11.37 -10.16
CA ARG A 32 1.20 -12.37 -11.22
C ARG A 32 0.05 -13.35 -10.91
N ASN A 33 -0.16 -13.63 -9.63
CA ASN A 33 -1.12 -14.64 -9.17
C ASN A 33 -2.47 -14.05 -8.74
N SER A 34 -2.67 -12.74 -8.86
CA SER A 34 -3.88 -12.06 -8.37
C SER A 34 -4.47 -11.16 -9.44
N ASP A 35 -5.79 -11.22 -9.63
CA ASP A 35 -6.49 -10.28 -10.50
C ASP A 35 -6.48 -8.88 -9.90
N LEU A 36 -6.59 -8.80 -8.57
CA LEU A 36 -6.54 -7.57 -7.80
C LEU A 36 -5.46 -7.68 -6.73
N PHE A 37 -4.32 -7.04 -6.98
CA PHE A 37 -3.23 -6.93 -6.03
C PHE A 37 -3.48 -5.76 -5.07
N ARG A 38 -3.46 -6.06 -3.77
CA ARG A 38 -3.51 -5.06 -2.70
C ARG A 38 -2.29 -5.22 -1.80
N MET A 39 -1.60 -4.10 -1.59
CA MET A 39 -0.49 -4.03 -0.65
C MET A 39 -0.92 -3.26 0.61
N THR A 40 -1.15 -3.99 1.70
CA THR A 40 -1.37 -3.40 3.02
C THR A 40 -0.03 -3.26 3.74
N ARG A 41 0.11 -2.27 4.61
CA ARG A 41 1.29 -2.16 5.45
C ARG A 41 1.04 -2.85 6.79
N PHE A 42 2.09 -3.41 7.38
CA PHE A 42 2.02 -3.88 8.75
C PHE A 42 1.83 -2.69 9.70
N ASN A 43 0.86 -2.79 10.60
CA ASN A 43 0.67 -1.84 11.70
C ASN A 43 0.60 -2.67 12.99
N LEU A 44 1.30 -2.22 14.02
CA LEU A 44 1.15 -2.77 15.35
C LEU A 44 -0.16 -2.25 15.95
N LEU A 45 -1.14 -3.13 16.09
CA LEU A 45 -2.45 -2.77 16.63
C LEU A 45 -2.51 -3.13 18.13
N PRO A 46 -3.00 -2.22 18.99
CA PRO A 46 -3.24 -2.51 20.39
C PRO A 46 -4.10 -3.76 20.58
N GLY A 47 -3.76 -4.58 21.58
CA GLY A 47 -4.48 -5.83 21.88
C GLY A 47 -4.08 -7.02 21.01
N THR A 48 -3.08 -6.88 20.13
CA THR A 48 -2.50 -8.03 19.42
C THR A 48 -1.33 -8.63 20.20
N ARG A 49 -1.12 -9.94 20.11
CA ARG A 49 0.06 -10.62 20.71
C ARG A 49 1.40 -10.02 20.28
N TYR A 50 1.45 -9.48 19.05
CA TYR A 50 2.65 -8.80 18.55
C TYR A 50 2.85 -7.44 19.22
N HIS A 51 1.77 -6.74 19.56
CA HIS A 51 1.84 -5.48 20.28
C HIS A 51 2.43 -5.66 21.67
N GLU A 52 1.95 -6.63 22.43
CA GLU A 52 2.48 -6.92 23.78
C GLU A 52 3.97 -7.27 23.79
N LYS A 53 4.48 -7.91 22.72
CA LYS A 53 5.87 -8.38 22.62
C LYS A 53 6.84 -7.35 22.05
N MET A 54 6.37 -6.38 21.28
CA MET A 54 7.21 -5.47 20.49
C MET A 54 6.99 -3.99 20.83
N ILE A 55 6.17 -3.70 21.84
CA ILE A 55 5.96 -2.33 22.31
C ILE A 55 7.19 -1.85 23.07
N ASP A 56 7.70 -0.71 22.67
CA ASP A 56 8.68 0.07 23.43
C ASP A 56 8.11 1.48 23.71
N ASP A 57 8.68 2.16 24.70
CA ASP A 57 8.26 3.50 25.10
C ASP A 57 8.41 4.53 23.96
N GLU A 58 9.34 4.30 23.03
CA GLU A 58 9.55 5.17 21.86
C GLU A 58 8.42 5.04 20.83
N THR A 59 7.90 3.83 20.62
CA THR A 59 6.82 3.47 19.70
C THR A 59 5.49 3.99 20.25
N ILE A 60 5.29 3.93 21.57
CA ILE A 60 4.13 4.55 22.23
C ILE A 60 4.16 6.06 22.00
N LYS A 61 5.29 6.73 22.28
CA LYS A 61 5.43 8.19 22.08
C LYS A 61 5.22 8.59 20.62
N LEU A 62 5.82 7.86 19.68
CA LEU A 62 5.63 8.08 18.23
C LEU A 62 4.18 7.88 17.78
N ALA A 63 3.47 6.90 18.34
CA ALA A 63 2.06 6.66 18.04
C ALA A 63 1.15 7.80 18.55
N MET A 64 1.49 8.41 19.69
CA MET A 64 0.73 9.50 20.31
C MET A 64 1.01 10.87 19.67
N GLU A 65 2.26 11.17 19.31
CA GLU A 65 2.66 12.48 18.76
C GLU A 65 2.51 12.57 17.23
N GLY A 66 2.48 11.44 16.53
CA GLY A 66 2.53 11.38 15.08
C GLY A 66 1.19 11.63 14.38
N LYS A 67 1.15 12.66 13.50
CA LYS A 67 0.13 12.82 12.44
C LYS A 67 0.40 11.96 11.19
N ASP A 68 1.46 11.17 11.17
CA ASP A 68 1.84 10.34 10.02
C ASP A 68 1.14 8.97 10.08
N ASP A 69 0.62 8.52 8.95
CA ASP A 69 -0.04 7.22 8.84
C ASP A 69 0.91 6.06 9.24
N PHE A 70 2.22 6.25 9.16
CA PHE A 70 3.24 5.25 9.52
C PHE A 70 3.55 5.15 11.02
N ARG A 71 2.83 5.87 11.87
CA ARG A 71 3.09 5.93 13.33
C ARG A 71 3.02 4.58 14.06
N LEU A 72 2.26 3.61 13.53
CA LEU A 72 2.14 2.26 14.10
C LEU A 72 3.15 1.25 13.51
N PHE A 73 4.16 1.74 12.79
CA PHE A 73 5.19 0.90 12.19
C PHE A 73 6.39 0.78 13.13
N ILE A 74 6.55 -0.39 13.77
CA ILE A 74 7.64 -0.65 14.74
C ILE A 74 8.99 -0.70 14.03
N ARG A 75 9.61 0.46 13.86
CA ARG A 75 10.99 0.64 13.42
C ARG A 75 11.49 2.02 13.84
N GLU A 76 12.80 2.18 13.91
CA GLU A 76 13.42 3.49 14.05
C GLU A 76 12.97 4.46 12.93
N LYS A 77 12.91 5.75 13.26
CA LYS A 77 12.49 6.83 12.35
C LYS A 77 13.22 6.84 11.00
N ARG A 78 14.52 6.51 10.98
CA ARG A 78 15.32 6.42 9.74
C ARG A 78 14.85 5.26 8.85
N GLU A 79 14.53 4.13 9.45
CA GLU A 79 13.99 2.97 8.73
C GLU A 79 12.56 3.23 8.24
N GLN A 80 11.70 3.80 9.08
CA GLN A 80 10.34 4.16 8.69
C GLN A 80 10.31 5.00 7.41
N ARG A 81 11.20 6.01 7.31
CA ARG A 81 11.35 6.82 6.08
C ARG A 81 11.73 5.98 4.86
N ARG A 82 12.68 5.04 5.01
CA ARG A 82 13.10 4.14 3.93
C ARG A 82 11.94 3.24 3.49
N PHE A 83 11.25 2.61 4.44
CA PHE A 83 10.11 1.74 4.17
C PHE A 83 8.94 2.50 3.53
N LYS A 84 8.65 3.73 3.98
CA LYS A 84 7.63 4.61 3.41
C LYS A 84 7.92 4.96 1.94
N ARG A 85 9.18 5.30 1.62
CA ARG A 85 9.59 5.56 0.23
C ARG A 85 9.38 4.34 -0.66
N TRP A 86 9.82 3.17 -0.22
CA TRP A 86 9.64 1.94 -0.99
C TRP A 86 8.18 1.49 -1.08
N TYR A 87 7.38 1.70 -0.04
CA TYR A 87 5.94 1.47 -0.10
C TYR A 87 5.28 2.34 -1.18
N LEU A 88 5.69 3.62 -1.28
CA LEU A 88 5.23 4.49 -2.35
C LEU A 88 5.69 3.98 -3.72
N VAL A 89 6.96 3.57 -3.86
CA VAL A 89 7.50 3.02 -5.11
C VAL A 89 6.74 1.78 -5.55
N TYR A 90 6.47 0.81 -4.67
CA TYR A 90 5.72 -0.39 -5.01
C TYR A 90 4.26 -0.08 -5.38
N ASN A 91 3.61 0.89 -4.71
CA ASN A 91 2.27 1.32 -5.12
C ASN A 91 2.27 2.00 -6.49
N LEU A 92 3.25 2.86 -6.77
CA LEU A 92 3.39 3.50 -8.08
C LEU A 92 3.66 2.47 -9.17
N LEU A 93 4.60 1.55 -8.94
CA LEU A 93 4.84 0.43 -9.86
C LEU A 93 3.57 -0.37 -10.08
N ASN A 94 2.83 -0.69 -9.01
CA ASN A 94 1.60 -1.47 -9.13
C ASN A 94 0.59 -0.84 -10.11
N VAL A 95 0.51 0.50 -10.13
CA VAL A 95 -0.46 1.23 -10.95
C VAL A 95 0.09 1.57 -12.34
N LEU A 96 1.39 1.86 -12.45
CA LEU A 96 2.01 2.33 -13.68
C LEU A 96 2.52 1.21 -14.60
N LEU A 97 2.59 -0.02 -14.10
CA LEU A 97 3.04 -1.13 -14.94
C LEU A 97 2.04 -1.41 -16.07
N PRO A 98 2.52 -1.64 -17.31
CA PRO A 98 1.66 -1.80 -18.48
C PRO A 98 0.67 -2.95 -18.34
N ASP A 99 1.07 -4.08 -17.76
CA ASP A 99 0.21 -5.25 -17.53
C ASP A 99 -1.03 -4.90 -16.70
N GLU A 100 -0.90 -4.03 -15.70
CA GLU A 100 -2.04 -3.58 -14.90
C GLU A 100 -2.99 -2.71 -15.71
N MET A 101 -2.44 -1.82 -16.53
CA MET A 101 -3.21 -0.96 -17.43
C MET A 101 -3.96 -1.80 -18.46
N PHE A 102 -3.30 -2.77 -19.10
CA PHE A 102 -3.93 -3.70 -20.02
C PHE A 102 -5.06 -4.47 -19.33
N ASN A 103 -4.85 -4.95 -18.10
CA ASN A 103 -5.88 -5.63 -17.32
C ASN A 103 -7.08 -4.71 -17.00
N ALA A 104 -6.89 -3.41 -16.83
CA ALA A 104 -8.00 -2.49 -16.62
C ALA A 104 -8.95 -2.38 -17.84
N PHE A 105 -8.42 -2.60 -19.05
CA PHE A 105 -9.20 -2.49 -20.29
C PHE A 105 -9.66 -3.85 -20.84
N PHE A 106 -8.81 -4.88 -20.77
CA PHE A 106 -8.96 -6.13 -21.52
C PHE A 106 -9.06 -7.41 -20.67
N HIS A 107 -8.99 -7.32 -19.34
CA HIS A 107 -9.11 -8.51 -18.50
C HIS A 107 -10.44 -9.24 -18.76
N ALA A 108 -10.45 -10.57 -18.87
CA ALA A 108 -11.64 -11.35 -19.25
C ALA A 108 -12.86 -11.08 -18.35
N ASN A 109 -12.62 -10.97 -17.04
CA ASN A 109 -13.65 -10.69 -16.04
C ASN A 109 -14.05 -9.19 -16.02
N ARG A 110 -15.33 -8.89 -16.32
CA ARG A 110 -15.89 -7.51 -16.32
C ARG A 110 -15.76 -6.81 -14.97
N ASN A 111 -15.93 -7.54 -13.86
CA ASN A 111 -15.87 -6.95 -12.53
C ASN A 111 -14.46 -6.45 -12.19
N VAL A 112 -13.44 -7.22 -12.58
CA VAL A 112 -12.03 -6.81 -12.45
C VAL A 112 -11.77 -5.52 -13.22
N ARG A 113 -12.24 -5.42 -14.48
CA ARG A 113 -12.11 -4.20 -15.28
C ARG A 113 -12.75 -2.98 -14.61
N ILE A 114 -13.97 -3.13 -14.11
CA ILE A 114 -14.69 -2.03 -13.42
C ILE A 114 -13.93 -1.57 -12.18
N LEU A 115 -13.46 -2.51 -11.35
CA LEU A 115 -12.72 -2.19 -10.14
C LEU A 115 -11.39 -1.52 -10.44
N LYS A 116 -10.61 -2.05 -11.40
CA LYS A 116 -9.34 -1.43 -11.82
C LYS A 116 -9.56 -0.01 -12.34
N ARG A 117 -10.52 0.21 -13.26
CA ARG A 117 -10.84 1.55 -13.79
C ARG A 117 -11.25 2.53 -12.70
N ARG A 118 -12.10 2.11 -11.75
CA ARG A 118 -12.47 2.95 -10.59
C ARG A 118 -11.26 3.26 -9.71
N GLY A 119 -10.34 2.31 -9.54
CA GLY A 119 -9.06 2.52 -8.86
C GLY A 119 -8.21 3.61 -9.53
N TYR A 120 -8.04 3.53 -10.86
CA TYR A 120 -7.32 4.55 -11.63
C TYR A 120 -7.99 5.94 -11.52
N LEU A 121 -9.32 6.02 -11.67
CA LEU A 121 -10.06 7.28 -11.52
C LEU A 121 -9.90 7.86 -10.11
N GLY A 122 -10.00 7.02 -9.07
CA GLY A 122 -9.79 7.44 -7.68
C GLY A 122 -8.38 7.97 -7.45
N MET A 123 -7.36 7.33 -8.03
CA MET A 123 -5.97 7.79 -7.94
C MET A 123 -5.74 9.10 -8.68
N LEU A 124 -6.25 9.25 -9.91
CA LEU A 124 -6.17 10.50 -10.67
C LEU A 124 -6.84 11.64 -9.90
N ARG A 125 -8.04 11.39 -9.36
CA ARG A 125 -8.77 12.35 -8.52
C ARG A 125 -7.97 12.74 -7.27
N HIS A 126 -7.35 11.78 -6.60
CA HIS A 126 -6.51 12.04 -5.43
C HIS A 126 -5.33 12.97 -5.77
N TRP A 127 -4.60 12.67 -6.86
CA TRP A 127 -3.47 13.51 -7.29
C TRP A 127 -3.91 14.89 -7.77
N PHE A 128 -5.04 14.96 -8.48
CA PHE A 128 -5.64 16.23 -8.89
C PHE A 128 -5.94 17.11 -7.68
N TYR A 129 -6.65 16.60 -6.66
CA TYR A 129 -6.93 17.38 -5.45
C TYR A 129 -5.67 17.75 -4.68
N ARG A 130 -4.70 16.84 -4.60
CA ARG A 130 -3.41 17.14 -3.96
C ARG A 130 -2.67 18.28 -4.63
N TYR A 131 -2.73 18.36 -5.96
CA TYR A 131 -2.12 19.44 -6.73
C TYR A 131 -2.94 20.74 -6.65
N ALA A 132 -4.26 20.65 -6.76
CA ALA A 132 -5.17 21.78 -6.63
C ALA A 132 -5.06 22.47 -5.26
N ARG A 133 -4.91 21.70 -4.18
CA ARG A 133 -4.65 22.22 -2.83
C ARG A 133 -3.31 22.95 -2.74
N LYS A 134 -2.28 22.44 -3.41
CA LYS A 134 -0.96 23.10 -3.47
C LYS A 134 -1.05 24.46 -4.18
N LEU A 135 -1.94 24.59 -5.16
CA LEU A 135 -2.21 25.83 -5.89
C LEU A 135 -3.27 26.72 -5.20
N ARG A 136 -3.77 26.35 -4.01
CA ARG A 136 -4.88 27.04 -3.31
C ARG A 136 -6.15 27.20 -4.15
N LEU A 137 -6.38 26.30 -5.11
CA LEU A 137 -7.57 26.32 -5.97
C LEU A 137 -8.79 25.67 -5.31
N VAL A 138 -8.57 24.85 -4.27
CA VAL A 138 -9.60 24.06 -3.59
C VAL A 138 -9.22 23.88 -2.12
N ASP A 139 -10.17 24.13 -1.21
CA ASP A 139 -10.00 24.00 0.26
C ASP A 139 -10.33 22.60 0.82
N ILE A 140 -10.62 21.64 -0.06
CA ILE A 140 -10.91 20.23 0.26
C ILE A 140 -9.63 19.46 0.58
#